data_AF-A0A7I8CJ55-F1
#
_entry.id   AF-A0A7I8CJ55-F1
#
_cell.length_a   1.000
_cell.length_b   1.000
_cell.length_c   1.000
_cell.angle_alpha   90.00
_cell.angle_beta   90.00
_cell.angle_gamma   90.00
#
_symmetry.space_group_name_H-M   'P 1'
#
loop_
_entity.id
_entity.type
_entity.pdbx_description
1 polymer ?
#
loop_
_entity_poly.entity_id
_entity_poly.type
_entity_poly.pdbx_seq_one_letter_code
_entity_poly.pdbx_strand_id
1 'polypeptide(L)'
;MNAREPSFVSTLSRSARLRQMLTSNELEFLMEAHNGMSARIAREAGFKGIWGSGLAISAQYGVRDNNEASWTQVVDTLEFMADASDLPILLDGDTGYGNFNNVRRLVRKLEQRGIAGVCIEDKVFPKTNSFIRGEAQPLADIDEFCGKIKAGKDSQTDEHFSIVARVEALIAGWGMDEALKRAEAYRQAGADAILIHSKLSRPDEILEFAREWAGRGPLVIVPTKYYSTPTEVFRKAGISTVIWANHQIRAATSAMQAVVKEIYESQTLVNVEDRIATVNEIFRLQDADEYSVAEERYLSSSRVAGSAVVLAASRGKGLEAVTTDRPKVMLPIAGKPLLRWLVDAFKKQGVNDITVVGGYRADAIDTAGIKLVVNERHEQTGELASLACAVDGLQNDTVISYGDLLFRSYIVRDLVDSEAPFSVVVDSTTVAEAGATNQSVRDFAWCSAADDRGLFGNKVLLRRVANNEADVKGEVPNGRWIGLLNVRGAGRERLQAVMNTLRARPDFDSLDMPALLNALIEAGEEIEVQYVHGHWRGVNDLEDFRRAGDFAHEATPLAKSEAAGGAAQ
;
A
#
# COMPACT_ATOMS: atom_id res chain seq x y z
N MET A 1 -9.04 6.23 -9.86
CA MET A 1 -9.90 5.76 -8.74
C MET A 1 -10.57 4.45 -9.12
N ASN A 2 -9.94 3.36 -8.67
CA ASN A 2 -10.21 1.92 -8.87
C ASN A 2 -10.03 1.37 -10.28
N ALA A 3 -8.78 1.23 -10.72
CA ALA A 3 -8.42 0.65 -12.03
C ALA A 3 -8.57 -0.88 -12.13
N ARG A 4 -8.91 -1.60 -11.05
CA ARG A 4 -8.79 -3.08 -11.03
C ARG A 4 -10.07 -3.87 -10.81
N GLU A 5 -11.12 -3.29 -10.27
CA GLU A 5 -12.39 -4.01 -10.17
C GLU A 5 -13.36 -3.46 -11.22
N PRO A 6 -14.15 -4.32 -11.88
CA PRO A 6 -15.23 -3.83 -12.72
C PRO A 6 -16.07 -2.96 -11.80
N SER A 7 -16.02 -1.65 -12.05
CA SER A 7 -16.88 -0.68 -11.43
C SER A 7 -18.26 -1.30 -11.36
N PHE A 8 -18.88 -1.28 -10.17
CA PHE A 8 -20.32 -1.39 -10.06
C PHE A 8 -20.88 -0.17 -10.83
N VAL A 9 -20.85 -0.22 -12.17
CA VAL A 9 -21.48 0.78 -13.06
C VAL A 9 -22.96 0.45 -13.02
N SER A 10 -23.56 0.64 -11.85
CA SER A 10 -24.98 0.83 -11.79
C SER A 10 -25.26 2.13 -12.52
N THR A 11 -26.17 2.10 -13.48
CA THR A 11 -26.67 3.30 -14.15
C THR A 11 -27.45 4.21 -13.18
N LEU A 12 -27.79 3.70 -12.00
CA LEU A 12 -28.51 4.43 -10.96
C LEU A 12 -27.56 5.26 -10.09
N SER A 13 -27.99 6.46 -9.70
CA SER A 13 -27.28 7.28 -8.71
C SER A 13 -27.20 6.55 -7.36
N ARG A 14 -26.24 6.96 -6.51
CA ARG A 14 -26.16 6.45 -5.13
C ARG A 14 -27.47 6.66 -4.37
N SER A 15 -28.11 7.82 -4.51
CA SER A 15 -29.42 8.12 -3.93
C SER A 15 -30.50 7.15 -4.43
N ALA A 16 -30.56 6.89 -5.74
CA ALA A 16 -31.51 5.94 -6.32
C ALA A 16 -31.29 4.50 -5.83
N ARG A 17 -30.03 4.07 -5.69
CA ARG A 17 -29.69 2.76 -5.11
C ARG A 17 -30.15 2.65 -3.66
N LEU A 18 -29.91 3.68 -2.82
CA LEU A 18 -30.40 3.68 -1.43
C LEU A 18 -31.92 3.66 -1.38
N ARG A 19 -32.58 4.47 -2.21
CA ARG A 19 -34.03 4.51 -2.31
C ARG A 19 -34.61 3.13 -2.65
N GLN A 20 -34.01 2.43 -3.61
CA GLN A 20 -34.40 1.08 -3.99
C GLN A 20 -34.21 0.10 -2.84
N MET A 21 -33.11 0.20 -2.08
CA MET A 21 -32.90 -0.64 -0.90
C MET A 21 -33.98 -0.42 0.16
N LEU A 22 -34.29 0.85 0.48
CA LEU A 22 -35.32 1.19 1.46
C LEU A 22 -36.72 0.72 1.03
N THR A 23 -37.03 0.78 -0.26
CA THR A 23 -38.36 0.41 -0.79
C THR A 23 -38.46 -1.03 -1.30
N SER A 24 -37.39 -1.82 -1.14
CA SER A 24 -37.33 -3.21 -1.54
C SER A 24 -38.35 -4.06 -0.76
N ASN A 25 -38.87 -5.09 -1.41
CA ASN A 25 -39.64 -6.15 -0.76
C ASN A 25 -38.74 -7.19 -0.07
N GLU A 26 -37.43 -7.13 -0.32
CA GLU A 26 -36.43 -7.97 0.32
C GLU A 26 -35.76 -7.21 1.48
N LEU A 27 -35.36 -7.94 2.52
CA LEU A 27 -34.62 -7.34 3.62
C LEU A 27 -33.19 -7.00 3.19
N GLU A 28 -32.85 -5.71 3.26
CA GLU A 28 -31.54 -5.16 2.92
C GLU A 28 -30.69 -4.87 4.17
N PHE A 29 -29.37 -4.72 3.97
CA PHE A 29 -28.40 -4.54 5.05
C PHE A 29 -27.47 -3.36 4.78
N LEU A 30 -27.27 -2.53 5.80
CA LEU A 30 -26.25 -1.47 5.81
C LEU A 30 -25.19 -1.80 6.85
N MET A 31 -23.91 -1.72 6.45
CA MET A 31 -22.78 -1.90 7.34
C MET A 31 -22.26 -0.55 7.80
N GLU A 32 -22.01 -0.40 9.11
CA GLU A 32 -21.32 0.76 9.63
C GLU A 32 -19.93 0.93 9.02
N ALA A 33 -19.58 2.17 8.69
CA ALA A 33 -18.20 2.62 8.48
C ALA A 33 -18.01 4.03 9.07
N HIS A 34 -16.76 4.38 9.37
CA HIS A 34 -16.39 5.64 10.02
C HIS A 34 -15.26 6.39 9.28
N ASN A 35 -14.60 5.79 8.29
CA ASN A 35 -13.59 6.43 7.44
C ASN A 35 -13.48 5.72 6.09
N GLY A 36 -12.64 6.24 5.17
CA GLY A 36 -12.45 5.67 3.84
C GLY A 36 -12.05 4.18 3.83
N MET A 37 -11.16 3.77 4.76
CA MET A 37 -10.72 2.37 4.87
C MET A 37 -11.87 1.43 5.26
N SER A 38 -12.60 1.75 6.34
CA SER A 38 -13.75 0.95 6.78
C SER A 38 -14.90 0.91 5.76
N ALA A 39 -15.09 2.00 4.99
CA ALA A 39 -16.04 2.05 3.88
C ALA A 39 -15.63 1.12 2.74
N ARG A 40 -14.35 1.11 2.38
CA ARG A 40 -13.81 0.20 1.35
C ARG A 40 -13.87 -1.26 1.76
N ILE A 41 -13.56 -1.57 3.02
CA ILE A 41 -13.68 -2.93 3.57
C ILE A 41 -15.15 -3.40 3.52
N ALA A 42 -16.11 -2.54 3.87
CA ALA A 42 -17.54 -2.88 3.76
C ALA A 42 -17.95 -3.20 2.31
N ARG A 43 -17.44 -2.43 1.34
CA ARG A 43 -17.65 -2.68 -0.10
C ARG A 43 -17.07 -4.01 -0.55
N GLU A 44 -15.81 -4.29 -0.24
CA GLU A 44 -15.14 -5.53 -0.65
C GLU A 44 -15.76 -6.77 0.01
N ALA A 45 -16.35 -6.62 1.20
CA ALA A 45 -17.12 -7.67 1.85
C ALA A 45 -18.49 -7.95 1.19
N GLY A 46 -18.93 -7.10 0.24
CA GLY A 46 -20.17 -7.28 -0.52
C GLY A 46 -21.40 -6.58 0.05
N PHE A 47 -21.26 -5.65 1.00
CA PHE A 47 -22.39 -4.82 1.41
C PHE A 47 -22.84 -3.90 0.27
N LYS A 48 -24.15 -3.69 0.16
CA LYS A 48 -24.73 -2.83 -0.88
C LYS A 48 -24.82 -1.36 -0.48
N GLY A 49 -24.65 -1.05 0.80
CA GLY A 49 -24.74 0.30 1.35
C GLY A 49 -24.10 0.42 2.72
N ILE A 50 -23.83 1.66 3.11
CA ILE A 50 -23.09 2.02 4.31
C ILE A 50 -23.99 2.81 5.26
N TRP A 51 -23.84 2.53 6.55
CA TRP A 51 -24.31 3.40 7.63
C TRP A 51 -23.17 4.29 8.10
N GLY A 52 -23.27 5.60 7.83
CA GLY A 52 -22.35 6.59 8.36
C GLY A 52 -22.65 6.85 9.83
N SER A 53 -22.10 6.03 10.71
CA SER A 53 -22.49 5.98 12.12
C SER A 53 -21.94 7.17 12.92
N GLY A 54 -22.83 7.98 13.50
CA GLY A 54 -22.43 9.13 14.33
C GLY A 54 -21.55 8.69 15.52
N LEU A 55 -21.92 7.58 16.17
CA LEU A 55 -21.14 6.97 17.25
C LEU A 55 -19.73 6.54 16.80
N ALA A 56 -19.61 5.90 15.64
CA ALA A 56 -18.32 5.39 15.17
C ALA A 56 -17.41 6.54 14.69
N ILE A 57 -17.99 7.53 13.99
CA ILE A 57 -17.29 8.73 13.52
C ILE A 57 -16.81 9.56 14.71
N SER A 58 -17.62 9.78 15.76
CA SER A 58 -17.16 10.51 16.94
C SER A 58 -16.06 9.74 17.69
N ALA A 59 -16.23 8.42 17.84
CA ALA A 59 -15.28 7.58 18.55
C ALA A 59 -13.89 7.54 17.88
N GLN A 60 -13.81 7.53 16.54
CA GLN A 60 -12.52 7.58 15.84
C GLN A 60 -11.73 8.86 16.15
N TYR A 61 -12.45 9.96 16.42
CA TYR A 61 -11.87 11.24 16.79
C TYR A 61 -11.55 11.33 18.29
N GLY A 62 -11.88 10.31 19.07
CA GLY A 62 -11.73 10.32 20.52
C GLY A 62 -12.70 11.26 21.23
N VAL A 63 -13.80 11.66 20.57
CA VAL A 63 -14.82 12.57 21.12
C VAL A 63 -16.15 11.84 21.34
N ARG A 64 -17.05 12.45 22.14
CA ARG A 64 -18.33 11.82 22.51
C ARG A 64 -19.39 12.03 21.42
N ASP A 65 -20.32 11.09 21.35
CA ASP A 65 -21.50 11.13 20.46
C ASP A 65 -22.61 12.01 21.08
N ASN A 66 -22.35 13.32 21.14
CA ASN A 66 -23.24 14.35 21.69
C ASN A 66 -23.05 15.70 20.96
N ASN A 67 -22.75 15.64 19.65
CA ASN A 67 -22.42 16.80 18.81
C ASN A 67 -21.15 17.58 19.22
N GLU A 68 -20.16 16.93 19.86
CA GLU A 68 -18.81 17.52 20.05
C GLU A 68 -18.11 17.72 18.69
N ALA A 69 -18.16 16.73 17.81
CA ALA A 69 -17.76 16.91 16.41
C ALA A 69 -18.82 17.75 15.68
N SER A 70 -18.38 18.82 15.04
CA SER A 70 -19.25 19.66 14.23
C SER A 70 -19.75 18.93 12.98
N TRP A 71 -20.93 19.31 12.49
CA TRP A 71 -21.49 18.75 11.26
C TRP A 71 -20.56 18.88 10.04
N THR A 72 -19.69 19.90 10.01
CA THR A 72 -18.68 20.04 8.94
C THR A 72 -17.62 18.96 9.01
N GLN A 73 -17.09 18.63 10.20
CA GLN A 73 -16.12 17.53 10.36
C GLN A 73 -16.74 16.17 10.00
N VAL A 74 -18.02 15.98 10.33
CA VAL A 74 -18.77 14.78 9.92
C VAL A 74 -18.91 14.72 8.40
N VAL A 75 -19.30 15.82 7.74
CA VAL A 75 -19.40 15.89 6.27
C VAL A 75 -18.06 15.66 5.58
N ASP A 76 -16.96 16.20 6.12
CA ASP A 76 -15.61 15.98 5.58
C ASP A 76 -15.23 14.50 5.65
N THR A 77 -15.55 13.81 6.75
CA THR A 77 -15.35 12.36 6.88
C THR A 77 -16.12 11.58 5.81
N LEU A 78 -17.38 11.97 5.58
CA LEU A 78 -18.26 11.32 4.62
C LEU A 78 -17.78 11.52 3.19
N GLU A 79 -17.19 12.66 2.85
CA GLU A 79 -16.58 12.92 1.53
C GLU A 79 -15.51 11.85 1.22
N PHE A 80 -14.57 11.61 2.14
CA PHE A 80 -13.57 10.56 1.98
C PHE A 80 -14.18 9.14 1.91
N MET A 81 -15.23 8.86 2.68
CA MET A 81 -15.93 7.56 2.63
C MET A 81 -16.63 7.34 1.28
N ALA A 82 -17.23 8.39 0.75
CA ALA A 82 -17.94 8.40 -0.53
C ALA A 82 -16.98 8.19 -1.71
N ASP A 83 -15.79 8.78 -1.65
CA ASP A 83 -14.74 8.60 -2.67
C ASP A 83 -14.15 7.18 -2.63
N ALA A 84 -14.00 6.60 -1.44
CA ALA A 84 -13.30 5.33 -1.26
C ALA A 84 -14.12 4.07 -1.60
N SER A 85 -15.45 4.15 -1.72
CA SER A 85 -16.30 2.95 -1.74
C SER A 85 -17.38 2.86 -2.81
N ASP A 86 -17.72 3.92 -3.55
CA ASP A 86 -18.84 3.94 -4.52
C ASP A 86 -20.26 3.59 -4.00
N LEU A 87 -20.39 3.02 -2.81
CA LEU A 87 -21.63 2.59 -2.19
C LEU A 87 -22.51 3.77 -1.76
N PRO A 88 -23.85 3.61 -1.76
CA PRO A 88 -24.73 4.56 -1.10
C PRO A 88 -24.47 4.62 0.41
N ILE A 89 -24.33 5.83 0.93
CA ILE A 89 -24.16 6.10 2.36
C ILE A 89 -25.46 6.72 2.91
N LEU A 90 -26.01 6.12 3.95
CA LEU A 90 -27.02 6.71 4.82
C LEU A 90 -26.34 7.23 6.09
N LEU A 91 -26.30 8.55 6.27
CA LEU A 91 -25.69 9.19 7.44
C LEU A 91 -26.61 9.13 8.68
N ASP A 92 -26.06 8.86 9.87
CA ASP A 92 -26.64 9.29 11.15
C ASP A 92 -26.50 10.81 11.29
N GLY A 93 -27.57 11.54 10.98
CA GLY A 93 -27.61 13.01 10.98
C GLY A 93 -28.01 13.61 12.32
N ASP A 94 -27.99 12.83 13.39
CA ASP A 94 -28.40 13.25 14.74
C ASP A 94 -29.78 13.92 14.69
N THR A 95 -29.97 15.07 15.34
CA THR A 95 -31.23 15.85 15.27
C THR A 95 -31.28 16.83 14.09
N GLY A 96 -30.35 16.71 13.13
CA GLY A 96 -30.18 17.65 12.03
C GLY A 96 -29.31 18.87 12.35
N TYR A 97 -28.51 18.80 13.42
CA TYR A 97 -27.56 19.83 13.88
C TYR A 97 -28.18 21.22 14.11
N GLY A 98 -29.45 21.27 14.54
CA GLY A 98 -30.16 22.50 14.87
C GLY A 98 -31.64 22.45 14.48
N ASN A 99 -32.12 23.54 13.86
CA ASN A 99 -33.50 23.67 13.40
C ASN A 99 -33.65 23.31 11.90
N PHE A 100 -34.83 23.53 11.32
CA PHE A 100 -35.11 23.24 9.91
C PHE A 100 -34.11 23.89 8.93
N ASN A 101 -33.59 25.08 9.26
CA ASN A 101 -32.63 25.80 8.43
C ASN A 101 -31.26 25.11 8.41
N ASN A 102 -30.87 24.48 9.52
CA ASN A 102 -29.67 23.64 9.59
C ASN A 102 -29.85 22.37 8.75
N VAL A 103 -31.00 21.69 8.88
CA VAL A 103 -31.31 20.46 8.13
C VAL A 103 -31.26 20.68 6.63
N ARG A 104 -31.91 21.73 6.10
CA ARG A 104 -31.86 21.99 4.65
C ARG A 104 -30.45 22.28 4.12
N ARG A 105 -29.61 22.92 4.94
CA ARG A 105 -28.21 23.17 4.58
C ARG A 105 -27.40 21.88 4.60
N LEU A 106 -27.63 21.03 5.60
CA LEU A 106 -27.02 19.70 5.70
C LEU A 106 -27.36 18.87 4.46
N VAL A 107 -28.65 18.74 4.11
CA VAL A 107 -29.11 17.97 2.93
C VAL A 107 -28.37 18.40 1.66
N ARG A 108 -28.34 19.71 1.36
CA ARG A 108 -27.61 20.22 0.18
C ARG A 108 -26.12 19.90 0.22
N LYS A 109 -25.50 19.91 1.40
CA LYS A 109 -24.07 19.59 1.56
C LYS A 109 -23.79 18.11 1.42
N LEU A 110 -24.68 17.25 1.92
CA LEU A 110 -24.59 15.80 1.75
C LEU A 110 -24.73 15.40 0.28
N GLU A 111 -25.69 15.98 -0.45
CA GLU A 111 -25.84 15.75 -1.90
C GLU A 111 -24.59 16.20 -2.68
N GLN A 112 -24.02 17.36 -2.33
CA GLN A 112 -22.76 17.84 -2.94
C GLN A 112 -21.58 16.89 -2.73
N ARG A 113 -21.63 16.02 -1.70
CA ARG A 113 -20.60 15.01 -1.40
C ARG A 113 -20.99 13.60 -1.85
N GLY A 114 -22.07 13.46 -2.63
CA GLY A 114 -22.52 12.16 -3.13
C GLY A 114 -23.02 11.22 -2.05
N ILE A 115 -23.52 11.75 -0.92
CA ILE A 115 -24.19 10.99 0.13
C ILE A 115 -25.65 10.77 -0.25
N ALA A 116 -26.13 9.55 -0.06
CA ALA A 116 -27.40 9.09 -0.62
C ALA A 116 -28.62 9.40 0.26
N GLY A 117 -28.39 9.61 1.56
CA GLY A 117 -29.46 9.95 2.48
C GLY A 117 -28.95 10.33 3.87
N VAL A 118 -29.88 10.81 4.68
CA VAL A 118 -29.65 11.15 6.08
C VAL A 118 -30.79 10.62 6.95
N CYS A 119 -30.43 10.06 8.10
CA CYS A 119 -31.35 9.69 9.16
C CYS A 119 -31.32 10.76 10.24
N ILE A 120 -32.44 11.41 10.53
CA ILE A 120 -32.54 12.38 11.63
C ILE A 120 -33.47 11.86 12.73
N GLU A 121 -33.18 12.18 13.99
CA GLU A 121 -33.93 11.72 15.17
C GLU A 121 -34.67 12.83 15.91
N ASP A 122 -35.83 12.50 16.49
CA ASP A 122 -36.76 13.46 17.09
C ASP A 122 -36.45 13.84 18.54
N LYS A 123 -35.16 13.89 18.90
CA LYS A 123 -34.70 14.44 20.18
C LYS A 123 -34.54 15.95 20.14
N VAL A 124 -34.50 16.57 21.33
CA VAL A 124 -34.09 17.96 21.49
C VAL A 124 -32.57 18.09 21.27
N PHE A 125 -32.12 19.16 20.62
CA PHE A 125 -30.70 19.46 20.39
C PHE A 125 -30.07 20.20 21.60
N PRO A 126 -28.82 19.92 22.01
CA PRO A 126 -27.87 18.96 21.42
C PRO A 126 -28.23 17.50 21.66
N LYS A 127 -27.78 16.61 20.76
CA LYS A 127 -28.07 15.18 20.85
C LYS A 127 -27.60 14.61 22.19
N THR A 128 -28.49 13.83 22.80
CA THR A 128 -28.21 13.03 24.00
C THR A 128 -28.24 11.55 23.63
N ASN A 129 -27.12 10.85 23.79
CA ASN A 129 -26.99 9.44 23.41
C ASN A 129 -28.05 8.54 24.06
N SER A 130 -28.63 7.62 23.28
CA SER A 130 -29.74 6.73 23.66
C SER A 130 -29.44 5.77 24.83
N PHE A 131 -28.20 5.68 25.30
CA PHE A 131 -27.81 4.83 26.44
C PHE A 131 -27.75 5.55 27.81
N ILE A 132 -28.04 6.85 27.90
CA ILE A 132 -28.01 7.60 29.17
C ILE A 132 -29.22 7.22 30.05
N ARG A 133 -28.98 6.90 31.34
CA ARG A 133 -29.99 6.44 32.31
C ARG A 133 -30.74 7.63 32.95
N GLY A 134 -32.07 7.59 33.02
CA GLY A 134 -32.92 8.60 33.68
C GLY A 134 -34.41 8.51 33.29
N GLU A 135 -35.26 9.35 33.91
CA GLU A 135 -36.70 9.54 33.60
C GLU A 135 -36.98 9.89 32.12
N ALA A 136 -38.26 9.93 31.74
CA ALA A 136 -38.69 10.18 30.37
C ALA A 136 -37.98 11.40 29.74
N GLN A 137 -37.17 11.15 28.71
CA GLN A 137 -36.41 12.23 28.06
C GLN A 137 -37.36 13.06 27.21
N PRO A 138 -37.27 14.40 27.25
CA PRO A 138 -38.06 15.25 26.38
C PRO A 138 -37.67 15.01 24.92
N LEU A 139 -38.70 14.82 24.08
CA LEU A 139 -38.57 14.75 22.63
C LEU A 139 -38.92 16.11 22.02
N ALA A 140 -38.50 16.32 20.78
CA ALA A 140 -38.96 17.47 20.00
C ALA A 140 -40.49 17.41 19.82
N ASP A 141 -41.07 18.58 19.66
CA ASP A 141 -42.47 18.69 19.26
C ASP A 141 -42.67 18.04 17.87
N ILE A 142 -43.80 17.36 17.68
CA ILE A 142 -44.08 16.60 16.46
C ILE A 142 -44.10 17.54 15.25
N ASP A 143 -44.70 18.72 15.36
CA ASP A 143 -44.81 19.67 14.26
C ASP A 143 -43.46 20.32 13.95
N GLU A 144 -42.64 20.59 14.98
CA GLU A 144 -41.25 21.05 14.78
C GLU A 144 -40.46 20.03 13.96
N PHE A 145 -40.52 18.75 14.34
CA PHE A 145 -39.78 17.70 13.64
C PHE A 145 -40.32 17.42 12.23
N CYS A 146 -41.64 17.47 12.04
CA CYS A 146 -42.26 17.43 10.72
C CYS A 146 -41.78 18.60 9.84
N GLY A 147 -41.62 19.79 10.41
CA GLY A 147 -41.06 20.96 9.73
C GLY A 147 -39.61 20.74 9.27
N LYS A 148 -38.78 20.06 10.06
CA LYS A 148 -37.42 19.67 9.68
C LYS A 148 -37.42 18.70 8.50
N ILE A 149 -38.26 17.67 8.54
CA ILE A 149 -38.40 16.68 7.45
C ILE A 149 -38.81 17.40 6.16
N LYS A 150 -39.89 18.19 6.18
CA LYS A 150 -40.38 18.95 5.01
C LYS A 150 -39.31 19.87 4.44
N ALA A 151 -38.65 20.66 5.29
CA ALA A 151 -37.59 21.57 4.84
C ALA A 151 -36.40 20.82 4.20
N GLY A 152 -36.07 19.63 4.72
CA GLY A 152 -35.09 18.74 4.12
C GLY A 152 -35.53 18.28 2.74
N LYS A 153 -36.76 17.73 2.62
CA LYS A 153 -37.35 17.27 1.35
C LYS A 153 -37.42 18.38 0.30
N ASP A 154 -37.91 19.57 0.68
CA ASP A 154 -38.03 20.74 -0.20
C ASP A 154 -36.67 21.27 -0.72
N SER A 155 -35.58 20.88 -0.06
CA SER A 155 -34.24 21.40 -0.37
C SER A 155 -33.35 20.42 -1.13
N GLN A 156 -33.84 19.20 -1.40
CA GLN A 156 -33.18 18.17 -2.20
C GLN A 156 -33.00 18.66 -3.64
N THR A 157 -31.90 18.27 -4.26
CA THR A 157 -31.63 18.47 -5.69
C THR A 157 -31.72 17.15 -6.46
N ASP A 158 -31.53 16.02 -5.79
CA ASP A 158 -31.80 14.67 -6.30
C ASP A 158 -33.11 14.17 -5.66
N GLU A 159 -34.13 13.89 -6.47
CA GLU A 159 -35.44 13.40 -6.00
C GLU A 159 -35.36 12.06 -5.26
N HIS A 160 -34.28 11.30 -5.47
CA HIS A 160 -34.05 10.03 -4.80
C HIS A 160 -33.33 10.16 -3.45
N PHE A 161 -32.80 11.34 -3.10
CA PHE A 161 -32.15 11.55 -1.80
C PHE A 161 -33.13 11.21 -0.67
N SER A 162 -32.69 10.35 0.25
CA SER A 162 -33.58 9.76 1.25
C SER A 162 -33.43 10.44 2.61
N ILE A 163 -34.55 10.86 3.20
CA ILE A 163 -34.64 11.30 4.59
C ILE A 163 -35.35 10.22 5.39
N VAL A 164 -34.62 9.59 6.32
CA VAL A 164 -35.16 8.58 7.24
C VAL A 164 -35.46 9.25 8.57
N ALA A 165 -36.69 9.12 9.07
CA ALA A 165 -37.07 9.67 10.37
C ALA A 165 -36.91 8.62 11.46
N ARG A 166 -35.99 8.86 12.39
CA ARG A 166 -35.76 8.02 13.56
C ARG A 166 -36.65 8.43 14.73
N VAL A 167 -37.48 7.50 15.18
CA VAL A 167 -38.42 7.68 16.28
C VAL A 167 -37.79 7.19 17.57
N GLU A 168 -37.55 8.09 18.52
CA GLU A 168 -36.92 7.78 19.82
C GLU A 168 -37.93 7.60 20.96
N ALA A 169 -39.24 7.59 20.68
CA ALA A 169 -40.31 7.46 21.68
C ALA A 169 -40.15 6.27 22.65
N LEU A 170 -39.81 5.08 22.13
CA LEU A 170 -39.58 3.89 22.96
C LEU A 170 -38.30 4.03 23.80
N ILE A 171 -37.24 4.61 23.23
CA ILE A 171 -35.99 4.89 23.95
C ILE A 171 -36.24 5.84 25.12
N ALA A 172 -36.99 6.91 24.86
CA ALA A 172 -37.35 7.95 25.82
C ALA A 172 -38.46 7.54 26.80
N GLY A 173 -39.09 6.36 26.64
CA GLY A 173 -40.04 5.81 27.60
C GLY A 173 -41.50 6.26 27.44
N TRP A 174 -41.88 6.80 26.28
CA TRP A 174 -43.24 7.30 26.02
C TRP A 174 -44.25 6.20 25.62
N GLY A 175 -43.76 5.02 25.21
CA GLY A 175 -44.60 3.87 24.84
C GLY A 175 -44.96 3.77 23.35
N MET A 176 -45.71 2.72 23.01
CA MET A 176 -46.01 2.31 21.62
C MET A 176 -46.92 3.29 20.88
N ASP A 177 -47.99 3.76 21.52
CA ASP A 177 -48.96 4.67 20.90
C ASP A 177 -48.32 5.98 20.44
N GLU A 178 -47.46 6.56 21.28
CA GLU A 178 -46.73 7.79 20.95
C GLU A 178 -45.69 7.54 19.84
N ALA A 179 -45.04 6.37 19.83
CA ALA A 179 -44.13 5.98 18.74
C ALA A 179 -44.86 5.89 17.40
N LEU A 180 -46.03 5.24 17.36
CA LEU A 180 -46.84 5.10 16.14
C LEU A 180 -47.39 6.45 15.66
N LYS A 181 -47.85 7.30 16.59
CA LYS A 181 -48.33 8.66 16.29
C LYS A 181 -47.24 9.50 15.63
N ARG A 182 -46.03 9.49 16.19
CA ARG A 182 -44.85 10.19 15.65
C ARG A 182 -44.46 9.65 14.29
N ALA A 183 -44.33 8.34 14.15
CA ALA A 183 -44.00 7.70 12.89
C ALA A 183 -44.98 8.06 11.76
N GLU A 184 -46.28 8.05 12.04
CA GLU A 184 -47.30 8.43 11.05
C GLU A 184 -47.19 9.90 10.65
N ALA A 185 -47.01 10.81 11.61
CA ALA A 185 -46.81 12.23 11.33
C ALA A 185 -45.55 12.46 10.47
N TYR A 186 -44.46 11.77 10.77
CA TYR A 186 -43.18 11.92 10.05
C TYR A 186 -43.27 11.36 8.63
N ARG A 187 -43.96 10.23 8.44
CA ARG A 187 -44.29 9.68 7.13
C ARG A 187 -45.13 10.66 6.31
N GLN A 188 -46.18 11.23 6.88
CA GLN A 188 -47.02 12.23 6.22
C GLN A 188 -46.28 13.53 5.91
N ALA A 189 -45.26 13.87 6.70
CA ALA A 189 -44.36 14.99 6.44
C ALA A 189 -43.37 14.74 5.27
N GLY A 190 -43.30 13.51 4.75
CA GLY A 190 -42.47 13.15 3.60
C GLY A 190 -41.22 12.34 3.94
N ALA A 191 -41.11 11.78 5.15
CA ALA A 191 -40.04 10.83 5.45
C ALA A 191 -40.15 9.60 4.55
N ASP A 192 -39.01 9.18 4.02
CA ASP A 192 -38.91 8.12 3.01
C ASP A 192 -38.88 6.72 3.63
N ALA A 193 -38.47 6.64 4.90
CA ALA A 193 -38.58 5.47 5.75
C ALA A 193 -38.65 5.91 7.23
N ILE A 194 -39.13 5.02 8.08
CA ILE A 194 -39.11 5.20 9.54
C ILE A 194 -38.06 4.27 10.14
N LEU A 195 -37.16 4.82 10.96
CA LEU A 195 -36.30 4.02 11.83
C LEU A 195 -36.94 3.95 13.20
N ILE A 196 -37.34 2.76 13.63
CA ILE A 196 -37.82 2.51 14.99
C ILE A 196 -36.71 1.89 15.83
N HIS A 197 -36.47 2.44 17.03
CA HIS A 197 -35.41 1.98 17.91
C HIS A 197 -35.93 1.58 19.29
N SER A 198 -35.31 0.55 19.88
CA SER A 198 -35.59 0.07 21.23
C SER A 198 -34.26 -0.19 21.96
N LYS A 199 -34.26 0.09 23.26
CA LYS A 199 -33.12 -0.15 24.16
C LYS A 199 -33.17 -1.53 24.82
N LEU A 200 -34.25 -2.29 24.62
CA LEU A 200 -34.41 -3.62 25.18
C LEU A 200 -33.49 -4.62 24.48
N SER A 201 -33.11 -5.68 25.20
CA SER A 201 -32.31 -6.78 24.65
C SER A 201 -33.13 -7.80 23.85
N ARG A 202 -34.44 -7.58 23.75
CA ARG A 202 -35.38 -8.44 23.02
C ARG A 202 -36.12 -7.64 21.95
N PRO A 203 -36.57 -8.28 20.85
CA PRO A 203 -37.16 -7.58 19.72
C PRO A 203 -38.66 -7.28 19.89
N ASP A 204 -39.28 -7.62 21.03
CA ASP A 204 -40.75 -7.63 21.20
C ASP A 204 -41.40 -6.29 20.81
N GLU A 205 -40.87 -5.15 21.29
CA GLU A 205 -41.36 -3.81 20.91
C GLU A 205 -41.23 -3.53 19.41
N ILE A 206 -40.14 -3.97 18.77
CA ILE A 206 -39.91 -3.76 17.35
C ILE A 206 -40.90 -4.57 16.51
N LEU A 207 -41.17 -5.81 16.91
CA LEU A 207 -42.12 -6.69 16.23
C LEU A 207 -43.58 -6.24 16.44
N GLU A 208 -43.88 -5.69 17.61
CA GLU A 208 -45.17 -5.05 17.89
C GLU A 208 -45.36 -3.81 17.04
N PHE A 209 -44.37 -2.91 17.01
CA PHE A 209 -44.41 -1.72 16.17
C PHE A 209 -44.60 -2.10 14.69
N ALA A 210 -43.86 -3.08 14.18
CA ALA A 210 -43.96 -3.49 12.78
C ALA A 210 -45.37 -4.02 12.41
N ARG A 211 -46.00 -4.76 13.33
CA ARG A 211 -47.38 -5.25 13.17
C ARG A 211 -48.40 -4.11 13.14
N GLU A 212 -48.33 -3.19 14.10
CA GLU A 212 -49.26 -2.04 14.18
C GLU A 212 -48.99 -1.00 13.09
N TRP A 213 -47.76 -0.94 12.57
CA TRP A 213 -47.40 -0.12 11.43
C TRP A 213 -48.11 -0.58 10.15
N ALA A 214 -48.47 -1.86 10.05
CA ALA A 214 -49.31 -2.42 9.00
C ALA A 214 -48.85 -2.07 7.56
N GLY A 215 -47.52 -2.03 7.34
CA GLY A 215 -46.93 -1.80 6.01
C GLY A 215 -47.14 -0.39 5.44
N ARG A 216 -47.46 0.62 6.27
CA ARG A 216 -47.69 2.01 5.82
C ARG A 216 -46.48 2.68 5.16
N GLY A 217 -45.27 2.15 5.37
CA GLY A 217 -44.03 2.61 4.75
C GLY A 217 -42.84 1.76 5.21
N PRO A 218 -41.65 1.96 4.62
CA PRO A 218 -40.48 1.16 4.96
C PRO A 218 -40.02 1.32 6.42
N LEU A 219 -39.64 0.21 7.04
CA LEU A 219 -39.09 0.17 8.39
C LEU A 219 -37.60 -0.19 8.40
N VAL A 220 -36.83 0.65 9.08
CA VAL A 220 -35.40 0.47 9.35
C VAL A 220 -35.22 0.13 10.83
N ILE A 221 -34.33 -0.81 11.14
CA ILE A 221 -34.03 -1.19 12.53
C ILE A 221 -32.51 -1.28 12.79
N VAL A 222 -32.15 -1.18 14.07
CA VAL A 222 -30.76 -1.27 14.55
C VAL A 222 -30.66 -2.33 15.67
N PRO A 223 -30.42 -3.61 15.34
CA PRO A 223 -30.50 -4.72 16.29
C PRO A 223 -29.28 -4.90 17.21
N THR A 224 -28.55 -3.82 17.53
CA THR A 224 -27.34 -3.89 18.38
C THR A 224 -27.59 -4.51 19.76
N LYS A 225 -28.75 -4.24 20.37
CA LYS A 225 -29.11 -4.77 21.71
C LYS A 225 -29.82 -6.13 21.67
N TYR A 226 -30.53 -6.42 20.59
CA TYR A 226 -31.30 -7.65 20.37
C TYR A 226 -30.70 -8.51 19.26
N TYR A 227 -29.36 -8.52 19.20
CA TYR A 227 -28.54 -9.15 18.15
C TYR A 227 -28.72 -10.67 18.04
N SER A 228 -29.21 -11.31 19.11
CA SER A 228 -29.48 -12.75 19.14
C SER A 228 -30.76 -13.13 18.37
N THR A 229 -31.56 -12.15 17.95
CA THR A 229 -32.77 -12.40 17.16
C THR A 229 -32.39 -12.86 15.75
N PRO A 230 -32.86 -14.04 15.29
CA PRO A 230 -32.57 -14.49 13.93
C PRO A 230 -33.11 -13.51 12.89
N THR A 231 -32.31 -13.20 11.87
CA THR A 231 -32.67 -12.26 10.78
C THR A 231 -33.99 -12.63 10.07
N GLU A 232 -34.31 -13.91 10.02
CA GLU A 232 -35.56 -14.40 9.43
C GLU A 232 -36.82 -13.88 10.15
N VAL A 233 -36.72 -13.56 11.44
CA VAL A 233 -37.80 -12.91 12.19
C VAL A 233 -38.06 -11.51 11.63
N PHE A 234 -37.02 -10.76 11.28
CA PHE A 234 -37.16 -9.42 10.70
C PHE A 234 -37.75 -9.48 9.28
N ARG A 235 -37.37 -10.47 8.48
CA ARG A 235 -37.98 -10.71 7.15
C ARG A 235 -39.48 -10.94 7.27
N LYS A 236 -39.90 -11.84 8.17
CA LYS A 236 -41.32 -12.14 8.40
C LYS A 236 -42.11 -10.95 8.96
N ALA A 237 -41.45 -10.06 9.70
CA ALA A 237 -42.05 -8.85 10.23
C ALA A 237 -42.16 -7.72 9.19
N GLY A 238 -41.70 -7.91 7.96
CA GLY A 238 -41.76 -6.89 6.91
C GLY A 238 -40.80 -5.71 7.16
N ILE A 239 -39.71 -5.95 7.89
CA ILE A 239 -38.64 -4.97 8.03
C ILE A 239 -37.94 -4.84 6.67
N SER A 240 -37.70 -3.60 6.24
CA SER A 240 -37.05 -3.30 4.97
C SER A 240 -35.53 -3.34 5.10
N THR A 241 -34.98 -2.68 6.12
CA THR A 241 -33.53 -2.49 6.23
C THR A 241 -33.02 -2.73 7.65
N VAL A 242 -31.93 -3.48 7.77
CA VAL A 242 -31.19 -3.69 9.02
C VAL A 242 -29.86 -2.95 8.98
N ILE A 243 -29.55 -2.21 10.05
CA ILE A 243 -28.27 -1.50 10.20
C ILE A 243 -27.38 -2.20 11.23
N TRP A 244 -26.18 -2.59 10.82
CA TRP A 244 -25.13 -3.11 11.70
C TRP A 244 -24.27 -1.96 12.24
N ALA A 245 -24.77 -1.22 13.24
CA ALA A 245 -24.42 0.18 13.48
C ALA A 245 -23.02 0.55 14.03
N ASN A 246 -22.21 -0.37 14.57
CA ASN A 246 -20.94 0.00 15.23
C ASN A 246 -19.91 -1.14 15.36
N HIS A 247 -20.04 -2.18 14.54
CA HIS A 247 -19.26 -3.40 14.73
C HIS A 247 -17.81 -3.28 14.25
N GLN A 248 -17.53 -2.49 13.20
CA GLN A 248 -16.16 -2.27 12.72
C GLN A 248 -15.34 -1.49 13.74
N ILE A 249 -15.86 -0.36 14.27
CA ILE A 249 -15.13 0.44 15.27
C ILE A 249 -14.87 -0.36 16.56
N ARG A 250 -15.80 -1.23 16.98
CA ARG A 250 -15.62 -2.11 18.13
C ARG A 250 -14.54 -3.16 17.88
N ALA A 251 -14.56 -3.80 16.71
CA ALA A 251 -13.56 -4.79 16.32
C ALA A 251 -12.16 -4.16 16.22
N ALA A 252 -12.04 -3.00 15.55
CA ALA A 252 -10.80 -2.26 15.43
C ALA A 252 -10.25 -1.87 16.81
N THR A 253 -11.11 -1.37 17.71
CA THR A 253 -10.72 -1.00 19.08
C THR A 253 -10.14 -2.19 19.84
N SER A 254 -10.83 -3.35 19.82
CA SER A 254 -10.34 -4.56 20.49
C SER A 254 -9.00 -5.05 19.92
N ALA A 255 -8.83 -5.04 18.60
CA ALA A 255 -7.58 -5.44 17.96
C ALA A 255 -6.43 -4.48 18.28
N MET A 256 -6.66 -3.17 18.16
CA MET A 256 -5.66 -2.15 18.50
C MET A 256 -5.21 -2.25 19.95
N GLN A 257 -6.16 -2.39 20.90
CA GLN A 257 -5.83 -2.54 22.32
C GLN A 257 -4.98 -3.80 22.58
N ALA A 258 -5.34 -4.93 21.96
CA ALA A 258 -4.60 -6.17 22.12
C ALA A 258 -3.17 -6.10 21.56
N VAL A 259 -3.01 -5.55 20.35
CA VAL A 259 -1.71 -5.42 19.68
C VAL A 259 -0.79 -4.44 20.42
N VAL A 260 -1.30 -3.26 20.80
CA VAL A 260 -0.51 -2.26 21.53
C VAL A 260 -0.03 -2.81 22.87
N LYS A 261 -0.89 -3.55 23.59
CA LYS A 261 -0.52 -4.19 24.85
C LYS A 261 0.60 -5.22 24.65
N GLU A 262 0.45 -6.12 23.67
CA GLU A 262 1.45 -7.16 23.37
C GLU A 262 2.81 -6.56 23.02
N ILE A 263 2.85 -5.55 22.14
CA ILE A 263 4.10 -4.88 21.73
C ILE A 263 4.74 -4.18 22.92
N TYR A 264 3.94 -3.52 23.77
CA TYR A 264 4.45 -2.84 24.96
C TYR A 264 5.06 -3.81 25.97
N GLU A 265 4.39 -4.94 26.24
CA GLU A 265 4.85 -5.95 27.21
C GLU A 265 6.06 -6.74 26.72
N SER A 266 6.11 -7.07 25.43
CA SER A 266 7.16 -7.91 24.84
C SER A 266 8.34 -7.14 24.24
N GLN A 267 8.17 -5.84 23.97
CA GLN A 267 9.13 -4.98 23.26
C GLN A 267 9.60 -5.54 21.92
N THR A 268 8.76 -6.34 21.25
CA THR A 268 9.04 -6.93 19.94
C THR A 268 7.77 -7.03 19.10
N LEU A 269 7.93 -7.10 17.77
CA LEU A 269 6.82 -7.30 16.83
C LEU A 269 6.58 -8.77 16.47
N VAL A 270 7.51 -9.67 16.83
CA VAL A 270 7.46 -11.10 16.45
C VAL A 270 6.14 -11.76 16.86
N ASN A 271 5.57 -11.40 18.01
CA ASN A 271 4.34 -12.00 18.51
C ASN A 271 3.06 -11.47 17.82
N VAL A 272 3.14 -10.40 17.02
CA VAL A 272 1.97 -9.75 16.40
C VAL A 272 1.95 -9.85 14.88
N GLU A 273 3.10 -9.97 14.24
CA GLU A 273 3.25 -9.82 12.78
C GLU A 273 2.30 -10.75 11.99
N ASP A 274 2.22 -12.03 12.38
CA ASP A 274 1.38 -13.03 11.70
C ASP A 274 -0.13 -12.91 12.01
N ARG A 275 -0.54 -11.97 12.87
CA ARG A 275 -1.93 -11.78 13.33
C ARG A 275 -2.58 -10.51 12.77
N ILE A 276 -1.86 -9.70 12.02
CA ILE A 276 -2.32 -8.42 11.48
C ILE A 276 -2.28 -8.42 9.96
N ALA A 277 -2.92 -7.42 9.35
CA ALA A 277 -2.80 -7.21 7.91
C ALA A 277 -1.34 -6.87 7.55
N THR A 278 -0.84 -7.46 6.46
CA THR A 278 0.48 -7.10 5.94
C THR A 278 0.48 -5.66 5.42
N VAL A 279 1.65 -5.04 5.34
CA VAL A 279 1.80 -3.70 4.74
C VAL A 279 1.28 -3.68 3.29
N ASN A 280 1.50 -4.75 2.53
CA ASN A 280 1.00 -4.85 1.15
C ASN A 280 -0.53 -4.85 1.08
N GLU A 281 -1.22 -5.40 2.08
CA GLU A 281 -2.68 -5.33 2.14
C GLU A 281 -3.16 -3.89 2.37
N ILE A 282 -2.43 -3.10 3.16
CA ILE A 282 -2.72 -1.67 3.31
C ILE A 282 -2.52 -0.93 1.98
N PHE A 283 -1.43 -1.20 1.27
CA PHE A 283 -1.18 -0.61 -0.06
C PHE A 283 -2.24 -1.00 -1.09
N ARG A 284 -2.74 -2.25 -1.05
CA ARG A 284 -3.84 -2.70 -1.91
C ARG A 284 -5.12 -1.90 -1.62
N LEU A 285 -5.47 -1.74 -0.35
CA LEU A 285 -6.64 -0.95 0.07
C LEU A 285 -6.51 0.55 -0.28
N GLN A 286 -5.29 1.06 -0.46
CA GLN A 286 -5.01 2.43 -0.89
C GLN A 286 -4.93 2.60 -2.43
N ASP A 287 -5.13 1.54 -3.21
CA ASP A 287 -4.91 1.51 -4.66
C ASP A 287 -3.50 1.93 -5.10
N ALA A 288 -2.46 1.57 -4.33
CA ALA A 288 -1.08 1.93 -4.67
C ALA A 288 -0.64 1.44 -6.07
N ASP A 289 -1.23 0.34 -6.55
CA ASP A 289 -1.01 -0.17 -7.91
C ASP A 289 -1.58 0.77 -8.98
N GLU A 290 -2.71 1.44 -8.72
CA GLU A 290 -3.26 2.44 -9.64
C GLU A 290 -2.32 3.64 -9.75
N TYR A 291 -1.79 4.09 -8.62
CA TYR A 291 -0.79 5.15 -8.57
C TYR A 291 0.46 4.76 -9.39
N SER A 292 0.98 3.55 -9.19
CA SER A 292 2.16 3.06 -9.94
C SER A 292 1.91 3.04 -11.47
N VAL A 293 0.73 2.57 -11.90
CA VAL A 293 0.32 2.61 -13.32
C VAL A 293 0.18 4.05 -13.83
N ALA A 294 -0.33 4.96 -13.01
CA ALA A 294 -0.44 6.38 -13.36
C ALA A 294 0.95 7.03 -13.48
N GLU A 295 1.90 6.70 -12.61
CA GLU A 295 3.29 7.15 -12.71
C GLU A 295 3.93 6.67 -14.01
N GLU A 296 3.82 5.39 -14.35
CA GLU A 296 4.32 4.86 -15.63
C GLU A 296 3.69 5.59 -16.82
N ARG A 297 2.40 5.89 -16.76
CA ARG A 297 1.68 6.54 -17.86
C ARG A 297 2.01 8.02 -18.01
N TYR A 298 2.11 8.76 -16.91
CA TYR A 298 2.18 10.22 -16.92
C TYR A 298 3.58 10.78 -16.60
N LEU A 299 4.49 9.97 -16.05
CA LEU A 299 5.87 10.35 -15.72
C LEU A 299 6.94 9.64 -16.57
N SER A 300 6.58 8.68 -17.44
CA SER A 300 7.54 7.98 -18.31
C SER A 300 8.30 8.89 -19.28
N SER A 301 7.82 10.12 -19.53
CA SER A 301 8.51 11.10 -20.37
C SER A 301 9.51 11.99 -19.64
N SER A 302 9.63 11.93 -18.30
CA SER A 302 10.49 12.85 -17.53
C SER A 302 11.75 12.22 -16.91
N ARG A 303 11.94 10.90 -16.97
CA ARG A 303 13.22 10.26 -16.66
C ARG A 303 13.91 9.90 -17.97
N VAL A 304 15.03 10.56 -18.30
CA VAL A 304 15.88 10.17 -19.42
C VAL A 304 16.19 8.67 -19.26
N ALA A 305 15.87 7.86 -20.27
CA ALA A 305 15.97 6.41 -20.18
C ALA A 305 17.38 6.00 -19.76
N GLY A 306 17.52 5.48 -18.53
CA GLY A 306 18.79 4.95 -18.05
C GLY A 306 19.21 3.75 -18.90
N SER A 307 20.51 3.58 -19.06
CA SER A 307 21.12 2.42 -19.70
C SER A 307 21.94 1.60 -18.70
N ALA A 308 22.21 0.34 -19.01
CA ALA A 308 23.11 -0.48 -18.21
C ALA A 308 24.10 -1.22 -19.10
N VAL A 309 25.32 -1.43 -18.57
CA VAL A 309 26.32 -2.32 -19.14
C VAL A 309 26.62 -3.42 -18.13
N VAL A 310 26.35 -4.67 -18.51
CA VAL A 310 26.60 -5.85 -17.67
C VAL A 310 27.81 -6.61 -18.19
N LEU A 311 28.86 -6.72 -17.38
CA LEU A 311 30.08 -7.45 -17.73
C LEU A 311 29.90 -8.95 -17.46
N ALA A 312 29.85 -9.73 -18.54
CA ALA A 312 29.49 -11.16 -18.52
C ALA A 312 30.47 -12.04 -19.32
N ALA A 313 31.70 -11.56 -19.53
CA ALA A 313 32.66 -12.20 -20.43
C ALA A 313 33.40 -13.41 -19.82
N SER A 314 33.42 -13.51 -18.49
CA SER A 314 34.17 -14.54 -17.77
C SER A 314 33.45 -15.89 -17.70
N ARG A 315 34.23 -16.97 -17.74
CA ARG A 315 33.77 -18.33 -17.43
C ARG A 315 33.44 -18.51 -15.94
N GLY A 316 34.10 -17.77 -15.05
CA GLY A 316 34.04 -17.96 -13.59
C GLY A 316 35.01 -19.04 -13.10
N LYS A 317 36.09 -18.62 -12.45
CA LYS A 317 37.10 -19.51 -11.87
C LYS A 317 36.52 -20.25 -10.67
N GLY A 318 36.59 -21.59 -10.66
CA GLY A 318 35.98 -22.43 -9.61
C GLY A 318 34.54 -22.85 -9.86
N LEU A 319 33.96 -22.47 -11.01
CA LEU A 319 32.61 -22.86 -11.46
C LEU A 319 32.64 -23.72 -12.74
N GLU A 320 33.78 -24.30 -13.09
CA GLU A 320 34.00 -24.98 -14.37
C GLU A 320 33.03 -26.16 -14.57
N ALA A 321 32.69 -26.85 -13.47
CA ALA A 321 31.76 -27.98 -13.46
C ALA A 321 30.32 -27.59 -13.86
N VAL A 322 29.91 -26.35 -13.62
CA VAL A 322 28.54 -25.85 -13.89
C VAL A 322 28.48 -24.89 -15.08
N THR A 323 29.63 -24.54 -15.67
CA THR A 323 29.77 -23.60 -16.80
C THR A 323 30.35 -24.27 -18.05
N THR A 324 30.12 -25.57 -18.25
CA THR A 324 30.68 -26.27 -19.42
C THR A 324 30.01 -25.84 -20.73
N ASP A 325 28.69 -25.69 -20.70
CA ASP A 325 27.82 -25.39 -21.86
C ASP A 325 27.28 -23.95 -21.85
N ARG A 326 27.58 -23.15 -20.82
CA ARG A 326 27.00 -21.82 -20.61
C ARG A 326 27.94 -20.90 -19.82
N PRO A 327 27.82 -19.56 -19.97
CA PRO A 327 28.53 -18.62 -19.11
C PRO A 327 27.95 -18.57 -17.70
N LYS A 328 28.74 -18.05 -16.77
CA LYS A 328 28.38 -17.83 -15.36
C LYS A 328 27.03 -17.11 -15.18
N VAL A 329 26.76 -16.10 -16.02
CA VAL A 329 25.52 -15.31 -15.94
C VAL A 329 24.26 -16.09 -16.35
N MET A 330 24.41 -17.26 -16.98
CA MET A 330 23.30 -18.14 -17.37
C MET A 330 23.10 -19.29 -16.39
N LEU A 331 23.80 -19.29 -15.26
CA LEU A 331 23.56 -20.23 -14.18
C LEU A 331 22.14 -20.01 -13.59
N PRO A 332 21.35 -21.08 -13.40
CA PRO A 332 19.99 -20.97 -12.88
C PRO A 332 20.00 -20.79 -11.36
N ILE A 333 19.50 -19.65 -10.88
CA ILE A 333 19.27 -19.36 -9.47
C ILE A 333 17.76 -19.39 -9.21
N ALA A 334 17.31 -20.32 -8.37
CA ALA A 334 15.88 -20.57 -8.13
C ALA A 334 15.07 -20.74 -9.44
N GLY A 335 15.63 -21.47 -10.41
CA GLY A 335 14.99 -21.75 -11.71
C GLY A 335 15.10 -20.62 -12.74
N LYS A 336 15.74 -19.49 -12.41
CA LYS A 336 15.86 -18.32 -13.28
C LYS A 336 17.34 -17.95 -13.51
N PRO A 337 17.78 -17.70 -14.76
CA PRO A 337 19.17 -17.31 -15.04
C PRO A 337 19.59 -16.05 -14.26
N LEU A 338 20.82 -16.04 -13.75
CA LEU A 338 21.37 -14.89 -12.99
C LEU A 338 21.26 -13.57 -13.77
N LEU A 339 21.55 -13.58 -15.07
CA LEU A 339 21.39 -12.42 -15.95
C LEU A 339 19.96 -11.87 -15.93
N ARG A 340 18.96 -12.75 -15.86
CA ARG A 340 17.56 -12.33 -15.86
C ARG A 340 17.18 -11.66 -14.53
N TRP A 341 17.80 -12.05 -13.42
CA TRP A 341 17.64 -11.33 -12.15
C TRP A 341 18.15 -9.89 -12.25
N LEU A 342 19.33 -9.69 -12.84
CA LEU A 342 19.90 -8.36 -13.09
C LEU A 342 19.03 -7.52 -14.03
N VAL A 343 18.63 -8.09 -15.17
CA VAL A 343 17.79 -7.40 -16.16
C VAL A 343 16.47 -6.93 -15.55
N ASP A 344 15.81 -7.79 -14.75
CA ASP A 344 14.56 -7.40 -14.10
C ASP A 344 14.77 -6.33 -13.02
N ALA A 345 15.90 -6.35 -12.33
CA ALA A 345 16.22 -5.32 -11.34
C ALA A 345 16.46 -3.95 -11.99
N PHE A 346 17.16 -3.90 -13.12
CA PHE A 346 17.35 -2.67 -13.91
C PHE A 346 16.04 -2.14 -14.48
N LYS A 347 15.23 -3.00 -15.11
CA LYS A 347 13.95 -2.59 -15.71
C LYS A 347 12.97 -2.04 -14.68
N LYS A 348 12.94 -2.62 -13.47
CA LYS A 348 12.13 -2.10 -12.35
C LYS A 348 12.50 -0.66 -11.95
N GLN A 349 13.71 -0.20 -12.25
CA GLN A 349 14.16 1.17 -11.99
C GLN A 349 14.17 2.05 -13.25
N GLY A 350 13.49 1.62 -14.33
CA GLY A 350 13.41 2.37 -15.59
C GLY A 350 14.69 2.32 -16.44
N VAL A 351 15.64 1.45 -16.11
CA VAL A 351 16.86 1.21 -16.88
C VAL A 351 16.55 0.15 -17.94
N ASN A 352 16.18 0.60 -19.14
CA ASN A 352 15.61 -0.26 -20.19
C ASN A 352 16.61 -0.57 -21.32
N ASP A 353 17.61 0.28 -21.54
CA ASP A 353 18.64 0.04 -22.55
C ASP A 353 19.82 -0.74 -21.94
N ILE A 354 19.72 -2.07 -21.96
CA ILE A 354 20.68 -2.95 -21.28
C ILE A 354 21.59 -3.61 -22.32
N THR A 355 22.89 -3.33 -22.23
CA THR A 355 23.94 -3.99 -23.01
C THR A 355 24.67 -5.00 -22.14
N VAL A 356 24.80 -6.23 -22.61
CA VAL A 356 25.55 -7.30 -21.95
C VAL A 356 26.80 -7.57 -22.76
N VAL A 357 27.96 -7.53 -22.11
CA VAL A 357 29.25 -7.88 -22.74
C VAL A 357 29.56 -9.34 -22.44
N GLY A 358 29.28 -10.22 -23.40
CA GLY A 358 29.59 -11.65 -23.35
C GLY A 358 31.02 -11.95 -23.81
N GLY A 359 31.47 -13.18 -23.56
CA GLY A 359 32.78 -13.69 -23.97
C GLY A 359 32.72 -15.21 -24.04
N TYR A 360 33.07 -15.87 -22.95
CA TYR A 360 32.97 -17.32 -22.87
C TYR A 360 31.52 -17.79 -23.11
N ARG A 361 31.30 -18.65 -24.12
CA ARG A 361 29.97 -19.18 -24.49
C ARG A 361 28.90 -18.09 -24.67
N ALA A 362 29.27 -16.96 -25.28
CA ALA A 362 28.34 -15.85 -25.50
C ALA A 362 27.10 -16.25 -26.32
N ASP A 363 27.21 -17.29 -27.15
CA ASP A 363 26.12 -17.90 -27.92
C ASP A 363 25.00 -18.50 -27.05
N ALA A 364 25.30 -18.87 -25.81
CA ALA A 364 24.32 -19.40 -24.85
C ALA A 364 23.59 -18.31 -24.05
N ILE A 365 23.89 -17.02 -24.27
CA ILE A 365 23.24 -15.90 -23.59
C ILE A 365 21.88 -15.62 -24.25
N ASP A 366 20.81 -15.62 -23.46
CA ASP A 366 19.49 -15.19 -23.91
C ASP A 366 19.48 -13.69 -24.18
N THR A 367 19.19 -13.31 -25.42
CA THR A 367 19.20 -11.93 -25.89
C THR A 367 17.84 -11.23 -25.77
N ALA A 368 16.82 -11.91 -25.25
CA ALA A 368 15.48 -11.36 -25.11
C ALA A 368 15.45 -10.08 -24.24
N GLY A 369 15.31 -8.93 -24.90
CA GLY A 369 15.18 -7.63 -24.25
C GLY A 369 16.49 -7.05 -23.71
N ILE A 370 17.63 -7.45 -24.30
CA ILE A 370 18.98 -6.88 -24.08
C ILE A 370 19.70 -6.71 -25.45
N LYS A 371 20.82 -5.96 -25.45
CA LYS A 371 21.81 -5.93 -26.55
C LYS A 371 23.02 -6.77 -26.14
N LEU A 372 23.50 -7.68 -27.00
CA LEU A 372 24.70 -8.47 -26.73
C LEU A 372 25.88 -7.92 -27.52
N VAL A 373 26.98 -7.63 -26.83
CA VAL A 373 28.29 -7.30 -27.39
C VAL A 373 29.26 -8.42 -26.99
N VAL A 374 30.10 -8.90 -27.90
CA VAL A 374 31.02 -10.01 -27.62
C VAL A 374 32.45 -9.52 -27.57
N ASN A 375 33.13 -9.80 -26.45
CA ASN A 375 34.57 -9.68 -26.35
C ASN A 375 35.22 -10.99 -26.84
N GLU A 376 35.60 -11.01 -28.11
CA GLU A 376 36.29 -12.16 -28.74
C GLU A 376 37.65 -12.48 -28.07
N ARG A 377 38.25 -11.50 -27.39
CA ARG A 377 39.55 -11.63 -26.71
C ARG A 377 39.44 -11.99 -25.23
N HIS A 378 38.25 -12.36 -24.73
CA HIS A 378 37.98 -12.58 -23.32
C HIS A 378 38.94 -13.56 -22.60
N GLU A 379 39.54 -14.52 -23.30
CA GLU A 379 40.53 -15.44 -22.70
C GLU A 379 41.86 -14.76 -22.34
N GLN A 380 42.17 -13.65 -23.01
CA GLN A 380 43.45 -12.92 -22.92
C GLN A 380 43.29 -11.55 -22.27
N THR A 381 42.06 -11.16 -21.92
CA THR A 381 41.73 -9.81 -21.48
C THR A 381 40.90 -9.78 -20.20
N GLY A 382 41.10 -8.76 -19.37
CA GLY A 382 40.36 -8.49 -18.14
C GLY A 382 39.00 -7.81 -18.35
N GLU A 383 38.38 -7.45 -17.24
CA GLU A 383 37.05 -6.82 -17.20
C GLU A 383 37.05 -5.47 -17.90
N LEU A 384 38.13 -4.70 -17.78
CA LEU A 384 38.21 -3.36 -18.35
C LEU A 384 38.20 -3.39 -19.88
N ALA A 385 38.85 -4.38 -20.48
CA ALA A 385 38.81 -4.63 -21.92
C ALA A 385 37.40 -5.03 -22.39
N SER A 386 36.65 -5.76 -21.56
CA SER A 386 35.25 -6.10 -21.84
C SER A 386 34.37 -4.85 -21.79
N LEU A 387 34.52 -4.00 -20.77
CA LEU A 387 33.82 -2.71 -20.71
C LEU A 387 34.14 -1.84 -21.93
N ALA A 388 35.41 -1.85 -22.39
CA ALA A 388 35.83 -1.09 -23.55
C ALA A 388 35.09 -1.48 -24.85
N CYS A 389 34.51 -2.67 -24.96
CA CYS A 389 33.68 -3.05 -26.11
C CYS A 389 32.32 -2.30 -26.15
N ALA A 390 31.87 -1.75 -25.02
CA ALA A 390 30.56 -1.10 -24.89
C ALA A 390 30.62 0.39 -24.50
N VAL A 391 31.72 0.84 -23.88
CA VAL A 391 31.83 2.19 -23.30
C VAL A 391 31.75 3.32 -24.32
N ASP A 392 32.23 3.10 -25.55
CA ASP A 392 32.21 4.11 -26.63
C ASP A 392 30.77 4.42 -27.11
N GLY A 393 29.80 3.58 -26.74
CA GLY A 393 28.39 3.71 -27.12
C GLY A 393 27.48 4.35 -26.06
N LEU A 394 28.01 4.84 -24.93
CA LEU A 394 27.19 5.35 -23.83
C LEU A 394 26.57 6.71 -24.15
N GLN A 395 25.26 6.72 -24.46
CA GLN A 395 24.50 7.93 -24.82
C GLN A 395 23.57 8.43 -23.70
N ASN A 396 23.33 7.60 -22.67
CA ASN A 396 22.43 7.90 -21.54
C ASN A 396 23.16 7.73 -20.21
N ASP A 397 22.56 8.17 -19.10
CA ASP A 397 23.05 7.83 -17.75
C ASP A 397 23.12 6.30 -17.64
N THR A 398 24.24 5.77 -17.14
CA THR A 398 24.59 4.35 -17.30
C THR A 398 24.99 3.71 -15.98
N VAL A 399 24.36 2.59 -15.65
CA VAL A 399 24.83 1.69 -14.60
C VAL A 399 25.72 0.60 -15.19
N ILE A 400 26.98 0.56 -14.79
CA ILE A 400 27.94 -0.49 -15.12
C ILE A 400 27.93 -1.50 -13.96
N SER A 401 27.77 -2.78 -14.29
CA SER A 401 27.58 -3.86 -13.32
C SER A 401 28.40 -5.08 -13.69
N TYR A 402 28.93 -5.78 -12.69
CA TYR A 402 29.30 -7.18 -12.88
C TYR A 402 28.07 -8.05 -13.15
N GLY A 403 28.23 -9.11 -13.94
CA GLY A 403 27.16 -10.02 -14.33
C GLY A 403 26.84 -11.12 -13.32
N ASP A 404 27.59 -11.19 -12.22
CA ASP A 404 27.52 -12.25 -11.23
C ASP A 404 26.83 -11.84 -9.91
N LEU A 405 26.07 -10.74 -9.95
CA LEU A 405 25.46 -10.15 -8.79
C LEU A 405 23.97 -10.53 -8.67
N LEU A 406 23.54 -10.71 -7.43
CA LEU A 406 22.14 -10.84 -7.05
C LEU A 406 21.88 -9.88 -5.88
N PHE A 407 20.92 -8.98 -6.00
CA PHE A 407 20.70 -7.93 -4.99
C PHE A 407 19.22 -7.57 -4.85
N ARG A 408 18.88 -6.94 -3.72
CA ARG A 408 17.53 -6.37 -3.51
C ARG A 408 17.36 -5.10 -4.35
N SER A 409 16.13 -4.83 -4.80
CA SER A 409 15.84 -3.77 -5.78
C SER A 409 16.16 -2.35 -5.31
N TYR A 410 16.15 -2.10 -4.01
CA TYR A 410 16.46 -0.78 -3.46
C TYR A 410 17.92 -0.35 -3.76
N ILE A 411 18.85 -1.30 -3.88
CA ILE A 411 20.26 -1.01 -4.13
C ILE A 411 20.44 -0.30 -5.48
N VAL A 412 19.73 -0.76 -6.52
CA VAL A 412 19.79 -0.11 -7.83
C VAL A 412 18.97 1.18 -7.87
N ARG A 413 17.85 1.24 -7.14
CA ARG A 413 17.05 2.47 -7.02
C ARG A 413 17.90 3.59 -6.44
N ASP A 414 18.49 3.36 -5.28
CA ASP A 414 19.27 4.37 -4.56
C ASP A 414 20.48 4.79 -5.40
N LEU A 415 21.14 3.84 -6.08
CA LEU A 415 22.26 4.11 -6.97
C LEU A 415 21.87 4.99 -8.18
N VAL A 416 20.72 4.71 -8.79
CA VAL A 416 20.18 5.49 -9.92
C VAL A 416 19.67 6.86 -9.47
N ASP A 417 19.13 6.98 -8.25
CA ASP A 417 18.62 8.25 -7.70
C ASP A 417 19.74 9.23 -7.32
N SER A 418 21.00 8.79 -7.22
CA SER A 418 22.15 9.68 -7.02
C SER A 418 22.28 10.67 -8.17
N GLU A 419 22.47 11.95 -7.85
CA GLU A 419 22.75 13.02 -8.82
C GLU A 419 24.25 13.19 -9.12
N ALA A 420 25.12 12.42 -8.44
CA ALA A 420 26.56 12.53 -8.61
C ALA A 420 26.99 12.06 -10.02
N PRO A 421 28.02 12.68 -10.63
CA PRO A 421 28.56 12.22 -11.91
C PRO A 421 29.06 10.77 -11.88
N PHE A 422 29.57 10.33 -10.72
CA PHE A 422 30.01 8.98 -10.44
C PHE A 422 29.51 8.56 -9.05
N SER A 423 28.87 7.40 -8.96
CA SER A 423 28.52 6.80 -7.68
C SER A 423 28.70 5.29 -7.69
N VAL A 424 29.04 4.71 -6.54
CA VAL A 424 29.27 3.29 -6.36
C VAL A 424 28.54 2.78 -5.12
N VAL A 425 28.34 1.47 -5.06
CA VAL A 425 27.77 0.80 -3.88
C VAL A 425 28.85 0.03 -3.13
N VAL A 426 28.98 0.28 -1.83
CA VAL A 426 29.93 -0.40 -0.94
C VAL A 426 29.17 -1.10 0.18
N ASP A 427 29.46 -2.38 0.39
CA ASP A 427 28.93 -3.15 1.52
C ASP A 427 29.83 -2.96 2.74
N SER A 428 29.29 -2.36 3.80
CA SER A 428 30.00 -2.06 5.05
C SER A 428 30.06 -3.22 6.02
N THR A 429 29.42 -4.36 5.72
CA THR A 429 29.34 -5.50 6.64
C THR A 429 30.74 -6.03 6.98
N THR A 430 31.09 -6.05 8.27
CA THR A 430 32.39 -6.53 8.73
C THR A 430 32.46 -8.07 8.68
N VAL A 431 33.67 -8.64 8.59
CA VAL A 431 33.86 -10.10 8.58
C VAL A 431 33.29 -10.78 9.84
N ALA A 432 33.25 -10.07 10.96
CA ALA A 432 32.68 -10.56 12.22
C ALA A 432 31.14 -10.56 12.22
N GLU A 433 30.50 -9.61 11.54
CA GLU A 433 29.03 -9.46 11.46
C GLU A 433 28.42 -10.25 10.31
N ALA A 434 29.17 -10.45 9.22
CA ALA A 434 28.74 -11.10 7.99
C ALA A 434 28.60 -12.63 8.11
N GLY A 435 29.24 -13.28 9.09
CA GLY A 435 29.46 -14.72 9.04
C GLY A 435 30.20 -15.12 7.75
N ALA A 436 29.77 -16.20 7.08
CA ALA A 436 30.37 -16.69 5.83
C ALA A 436 29.91 -15.95 4.56
N THR A 437 29.34 -14.75 4.64
CA THR A 437 28.68 -14.09 3.52
C THR A 437 29.64 -13.27 2.64
N ASN A 438 29.60 -13.48 1.32
CA ASN A 438 30.39 -12.75 0.30
C ASN A 438 31.91 -12.71 0.54
N GLN A 439 32.48 -13.71 1.23
CA GLN A 439 33.93 -13.79 1.51
C GLN A 439 34.79 -13.96 0.24
N SER A 440 34.18 -14.48 -0.83
CA SER A 440 34.81 -14.69 -2.14
C SER A 440 35.03 -13.38 -2.92
N VAL A 441 34.31 -12.30 -2.58
CA VAL A 441 34.43 -10.98 -3.21
C VAL A 441 35.73 -10.34 -2.76
N ARG A 442 36.52 -9.80 -3.68
CA ARG A 442 37.89 -9.33 -3.41
C ARG A 442 38.06 -7.82 -3.42
N ASP A 443 37.05 -7.08 -3.87
CA ASP A 443 37.17 -5.64 -4.13
C ASP A 443 37.00 -4.84 -2.83
N PHE A 444 38.08 -4.67 -2.07
CA PHE A 444 38.09 -3.88 -0.84
C PHE A 444 38.04 -2.39 -1.16
N ALA A 445 37.20 -1.64 -0.45
CA ALA A 445 36.99 -0.21 -0.66
C ALA A 445 37.41 0.62 0.56
N TRP A 446 38.22 1.65 0.31
CA TRP A 446 38.57 2.68 1.28
C TRP A 446 37.82 3.95 0.92
N CYS A 447 37.17 4.55 1.91
CA CYS A 447 36.24 5.66 1.75
C CYS A 447 36.63 6.82 2.68
N SER A 448 36.13 8.03 2.40
CA SER A 448 36.43 9.21 3.21
C SER A 448 35.88 9.16 4.64
N ALA A 449 34.89 8.31 4.89
CA ALA A 449 34.29 8.05 6.20
C ALA A 449 33.73 6.62 6.24
N ALA A 450 33.61 6.05 7.44
CA ALA A 450 32.94 4.77 7.67
C ALA A 450 31.41 4.89 7.52
N ASP A 451 30.70 3.76 7.45
CA ASP A 451 29.24 3.69 7.46
C ASP A 451 28.70 4.08 8.85
N ASP A 452 28.65 5.39 9.11
CA ASP A 452 28.07 5.97 10.33
C ASP A 452 26.69 6.57 10.00
N ARG A 453 25.65 5.79 10.34
CA ARG A 453 24.24 6.18 10.17
C ARG A 453 23.80 7.34 11.07
N GLY A 454 24.66 7.83 11.97
CA GLY A 454 24.44 9.02 12.79
C GLY A 454 24.75 10.34 12.06
N LEU A 455 25.45 10.31 10.92
CA LEU A 455 25.83 11.48 10.13
C LEU A 455 24.93 11.64 8.90
N PHE A 456 23.66 12.02 9.11
CA PHE A 456 22.76 12.36 8.01
C PHE A 456 23.33 13.52 7.17
N GLY A 457 23.58 13.28 5.88
CA GLY A 457 23.84 14.32 4.87
C GLY A 457 25.31 14.60 4.52
N ASN A 458 26.29 13.87 5.10
CA ASN A 458 27.68 13.99 4.66
C ASN A 458 27.93 13.09 3.45
N LYS A 459 28.45 13.68 2.37
CA LYS A 459 28.90 12.92 1.19
C LYS A 459 30.11 12.06 1.55
N VAL A 460 29.98 10.76 1.36
CA VAL A 460 31.10 9.81 1.47
C VAL A 460 31.70 9.61 0.08
N LEU A 461 33.02 9.76 -0.03
CA LEU A 461 33.75 9.61 -1.28
C LEU A 461 34.62 8.36 -1.26
N LEU A 462 34.70 7.68 -2.40
CA LEU A 462 35.62 6.57 -2.61
C LEU A 462 37.05 7.12 -2.72
N ARG A 463 37.97 6.55 -1.94
CA ARG A 463 39.39 6.92 -1.95
C ARG A 463 40.25 5.92 -2.70
N ARG A 464 39.89 4.63 -2.64
CA ARG A 464 40.63 3.56 -3.31
C ARG A 464 39.83 2.27 -3.36
N VAL A 465 40.08 1.45 -4.38
CA VAL A 465 39.67 0.04 -4.42
C VAL A 465 40.86 -0.86 -4.70
N ALA A 466 40.97 -2.00 -4.02
CA ALA A 466 42.02 -2.98 -4.27
C ALA A 466 41.53 -4.42 -4.05
N ASN A 467 42.13 -5.37 -4.76
CA ASN A 467 41.76 -6.79 -4.70
C ASN A 467 42.34 -7.54 -3.49
N ASN A 468 43.21 -6.87 -2.73
CA ASN A 468 43.88 -7.43 -1.56
C ASN A 468 44.07 -6.33 -0.51
N GLU A 469 43.63 -6.61 0.71
CA GLU A 469 43.75 -5.71 1.85
C GLU A 469 45.21 -5.35 2.15
N ALA A 470 46.13 -6.29 1.95
CA ALA A 470 47.57 -6.09 2.20
C ALA A 470 48.23 -5.08 1.24
N ASP A 471 47.56 -4.70 0.15
CA ASP A 471 48.10 -3.77 -0.84
C ASP A 471 48.08 -2.31 -0.35
N VAL A 472 47.33 -2.01 0.71
CA VAL A 472 47.24 -0.68 1.33
C VAL A 472 47.80 -0.73 2.75
N LYS A 473 49.03 -0.26 2.92
CA LYS A 473 49.73 -0.32 4.22
C LYS A 473 49.13 0.66 5.22
N GLY A 474 48.55 0.13 6.31
CA GLY A 474 48.20 0.91 7.50
C GLY A 474 46.78 1.48 7.51
N GLU A 475 45.94 1.16 6.54
CA GLU A 475 44.54 1.59 6.49
C GLU A 475 43.60 0.38 6.38
N VAL A 476 42.57 0.34 7.22
CA VAL A 476 41.54 -0.72 7.19
C VAL A 476 40.47 -0.33 6.17
N PRO A 477 40.04 -1.24 5.28
CA PRO A 477 38.97 -0.94 4.34
C PRO A 477 37.65 -0.67 5.07
N ASN A 478 36.84 0.24 4.52
CA ASN A 478 35.52 0.57 5.08
C ASN A 478 34.43 -0.41 4.62
N GLY A 479 34.72 -1.27 3.64
CA GLY A 479 33.78 -2.25 3.12
C GLY A 479 34.29 -2.92 1.84
N ARG A 480 33.37 -3.56 1.11
CA ARG A 480 33.63 -4.14 -0.21
C ARG A 480 32.82 -3.42 -1.28
N TRP A 481 33.47 -2.99 -2.36
CA TRP A 481 32.76 -2.53 -3.54
C TRP A 481 32.03 -3.73 -4.17
N ILE A 482 30.74 -3.58 -4.43
CA ILE A 482 29.90 -4.73 -4.84
C ILE A 482 29.91 -4.95 -6.35
N GLY A 483 30.64 -4.14 -7.12
CA GLY A 483 30.68 -4.24 -8.59
C GLY A 483 29.63 -3.40 -9.32
N LEU A 484 29.03 -2.41 -8.67
CA LEU A 484 28.10 -1.44 -9.28
C LEU A 484 28.70 -0.04 -9.33
N LEU A 485 28.71 0.56 -10.52
CA LEU A 485 29.12 1.94 -10.78
C LEU A 485 28.04 2.63 -11.62
N ASN A 486 27.52 3.76 -11.16
CA ASN A 486 26.64 4.61 -11.94
C ASN A 486 27.40 5.83 -12.46
N VAL A 487 27.14 6.19 -13.72
CA VAL A 487 27.81 7.27 -14.44
C VAL A 487 26.76 8.16 -15.08
N ARG A 488 26.76 9.45 -14.71
CA ARG A 488 25.70 10.39 -15.07
C ARG A 488 26.21 11.66 -15.74
N GLY A 489 25.40 12.23 -16.62
CA GLY A 489 25.61 13.56 -17.18
C GLY A 489 27.00 13.72 -17.79
N ALA A 490 27.76 14.72 -17.34
CA ALA A 490 29.13 14.99 -17.78
C ALA A 490 30.16 13.94 -17.33
N GLY A 491 29.83 13.07 -16.36
CA GLY A 491 30.70 11.96 -15.95
C GLY A 491 30.97 10.97 -17.08
N ARG A 492 30.06 10.85 -18.06
CA ARG A 492 30.22 9.93 -19.20
C ARG A 492 31.37 10.31 -20.12
N GLU A 493 31.50 11.61 -20.42
CA GLU A 493 32.61 12.13 -21.23
C GLU A 493 33.95 11.96 -20.49
N ARG A 494 33.94 12.14 -19.16
CA ARG A 494 35.14 11.98 -18.31
C ARG A 494 35.54 10.52 -18.15
N LEU A 495 34.57 9.61 -18.02
CA LEU A 495 34.80 8.17 -18.09
C LEU A 495 35.49 7.80 -19.41
N GLN A 496 34.98 8.30 -20.54
CA GLN A 496 35.56 8.02 -21.85
C GLN A 496 37.01 8.53 -21.96
N ALA A 497 37.30 9.71 -21.42
CA ALA A 497 38.66 10.26 -21.40
C ALA A 497 39.63 9.39 -20.58
N VAL A 498 39.21 8.95 -19.39
CA VAL A 498 40.01 8.03 -18.55
C VAL A 498 40.19 6.67 -19.24
N MET A 499 39.13 6.11 -19.84
CA MET A 499 39.21 4.87 -20.61
C MET A 499 40.20 4.96 -21.77
N ASN A 500 40.22 6.06 -22.52
CA ASN A 500 41.18 6.28 -23.60
C ASN A 500 42.63 6.33 -23.10
N THR A 501 42.85 6.90 -21.92
CA THR A 501 44.17 6.94 -21.26
C THR A 501 44.61 5.54 -20.84
N LEU A 502 43.70 4.75 -20.25
CA LEU A 502 43.99 3.37 -19.85
C LEU A 502 44.25 2.47 -21.05
N ARG A 503 43.48 2.61 -22.15
CA ARG A 503 43.68 1.87 -23.42
C ARG A 503 45.06 2.05 -24.03
N ALA A 504 45.70 3.20 -23.80
CA ALA A 504 47.04 3.47 -24.31
C ALA A 504 48.15 2.77 -23.50
N ARG A 505 47.83 2.17 -22.34
CA ARG A 505 48.82 1.49 -21.50
C ARG A 505 49.17 0.10 -22.07
N PRO A 506 50.44 -0.33 -21.99
CA PRO A 506 50.86 -1.66 -22.44
C PRO A 506 50.20 -2.82 -21.68
N ASP A 507 49.74 -2.58 -20.45
CA ASP A 507 49.11 -3.58 -19.56
C ASP A 507 47.58 -3.56 -19.59
N PHE A 508 46.96 -2.80 -20.52
CA PHE A 508 45.51 -2.60 -20.59
C PHE A 508 44.70 -3.91 -20.56
N ASP A 509 45.15 -4.91 -21.33
CA ASP A 509 44.46 -6.20 -21.41
C ASP A 509 44.43 -6.93 -20.06
N SER A 510 45.26 -6.58 -19.08
CA SER A 510 45.25 -7.17 -17.74
C SER A 510 44.46 -6.37 -16.69
N LEU A 511 43.97 -5.18 -17.05
CA LEU A 511 43.29 -4.29 -16.10
C LEU A 511 41.85 -4.72 -15.80
N ASP A 512 41.41 -4.41 -14.59
CA ASP A 512 40.10 -4.71 -14.03
C ASP A 512 39.31 -3.42 -13.71
N MET A 513 38.10 -3.55 -13.16
CA MET A 513 37.30 -2.39 -12.78
C MET A 513 37.88 -1.58 -11.60
N PRO A 514 38.50 -2.17 -10.57
CA PRO A 514 39.26 -1.42 -9.56
C PRO A 514 40.33 -0.49 -10.15
N ALA A 515 41.05 -0.92 -11.19
CA ALA A 515 42.00 -0.07 -11.91
C ALA A 515 41.33 1.17 -12.53
N LEU A 516 40.11 1.03 -13.08
CA LEU A 516 39.33 2.14 -13.61
C LEU A 516 38.89 3.12 -12.51
N LEU A 517 38.36 2.62 -11.39
CA LEU A 517 37.94 3.46 -10.27
C LEU A 517 39.11 4.25 -9.70
N ASN A 518 40.26 3.60 -9.52
CA ASN A 518 41.47 4.29 -9.08
C ASN A 518 41.96 5.32 -10.10
N ALA A 519 41.89 5.04 -11.40
CA ALA A 519 42.26 6.01 -12.43
C ALA A 519 41.32 7.22 -12.49
N LEU A 520 40.01 7.04 -12.24
CA LEU A 520 39.06 8.14 -12.11
C LEU A 520 39.40 9.03 -10.89
N ILE A 521 39.75 8.41 -9.76
CA ILE A 521 40.17 9.11 -8.54
C ILE A 521 41.49 9.88 -8.79
N GLU A 522 42.47 9.25 -9.46
CA GLU A 522 43.74 9.90 -9.84
C GLU A 522 43.54 11.05 -10.82
N ALA A 523 42.52 10.98 -11.68
CA ALA A 523 42.11 12.07 -12.56
C ALA A 523 41.36 13.21 -11.83
N GLY A 524 41.12 13.07 -10.51
CA GLY A 524 40.49 14.08 -9.67
C GLY A 524 38.97 13.99 -9.58
N GLU A 525 38.36 12.90 -10.05
CA GLU A 525 36.91 12.71 -9.94
C GLU A 525 36.49 12.37 -8.51
N GLU A 526 35.37 12.95 -8.07
CA GLU A 526 34.71 12.56 -6.83
C GLU A 526 33.69 11.45 -7.12
N ILE A 527 33.93 10.27 -6.57
CA ILE A 527 33.04 9.11 -6.69
C ILE A 527 32.26 8.96 -5.38
N GLU A 528 30.95 9.19 -5.41
CA GLU A 528 30.09 9.11 -4.23
C GLU A 528 29.84 7.65 -3.84
N VAL A 529 29.89 7.36 -2.54
CA VAL A 529 29.68 6.01 -1.99
C VAL A 529 28.31 5.92 -1.35
N GLN A 530 27.55 4.90 -1.77
CA GLN A 530 26.33 4.48 -1.11
C GLN A 530 26.61 3.20 -0.32
N TYR A 531 26.51 3.31 1.00
CA TYR A 531 26.68 2.15 1.86
C TYR A 531 25.42 1.28 1.87
N VAL A 532 25.64 -0.03 1.80
CA VAL A 532 24.64 -1.06 2.08
C VAL A 532 25.17 -1.98 3.16
N HIS A 533 24.28 -2.72 3.80
CA HIS A 533 24.63 -3.69 4.83
C HIS A 533 24.02 -5.05 4.45
N GLY A 534 24.76 -5.86 3.71
CA GLY A 534 24.25 -7.10 3.12
C GLY A 534 23.20 -6.85 2.03
N HIS A 535 22.20 -7.72 1.92
CA HIS A 535 21.14 -7.68 0.89
C HIS A 535 21.62 -7.81 -0.58
N TRP A 536 22.81 -8.37 -0.77
CA TRP A 536 23.33 -8.78 -2.07
C TRP A 536 24.23 -10.01 -1.95
N ARG A 537 24.51 -10.63 -3.09
CA ARG A 537 25.35 -11.82 -3.26
C ARG A 537 26.15 -11.73 -4.55
N GLY A 538 27.46 -11.97 -4.45
CA GLY A 538 28.31 -12.30 -5.59
C GLY A 538 28.38 -13.81 -5.76
N VAL A 539 28.18 -14.33 -6.98
CA VAL A 539 28.16 -15.77 -7.24
C VAL A 539 29.54 -16.23 -7.71
N ASN A 540 30.59 -16.28 -6.88
CA ASN A 540 31.96 -16.47 -7.39
C ASN A 540 32.46 -17.91 -7.42
N ASP A 541 31.93 -18.76 -6.54
CA ASP A 541 32.28 -20.18 -6.45
C ASP A 541 31.03 -21.05 -6.25
N LEU A 542 31.23 -22.37 -6.14
CA LEU A 542 30.14 -23.33 -5.96
C LEU A 542 29.36 -23.12 -4.65
N GLU A 543 30.01 -22.61 -3.60
CA GLU A 543 29.34 -22.35 -2.33
C GLU A 543 28.44 -21.13 -2.45
N ASP A 544 28.91 -20.05 -3.08
CA ASP A 544 28.08 -18.89 -3.39
C ASP A 544 26.90 -19.25 -4.28
N PHE A 545 27.11 -20.10 -5.30
CA PHE A 545 26.06 -20.56 -6.20
C PHE A 545 24.94 -21.29 -5.43
N ARG A 546 25.31 -22.18 -4.50
CA ARG A 546 24.34 -22.87 -3.65
C ARG A 546 23.53 -21.88 -2.80
N ARG A 547 24.21 -20.93 -2.16
CA ARG A 547 23.61 -19.95 -1.26
C ARG A 547 22.77 -18.88 -1.99
N ALA A 548 23.05 -18.62 -3.25
CA ALA A 548 22.28 -17.71 -4.07
C ALA A 548 20.84 -18.21 -4.30
N GLY A 549 20.63 -19.54 -4.31
CA GLY A 549 19.29 -20.13 -4.32
C GLY A 549 18.47 -19.75 -3.08
N ASP A 550 19.06 -19.88 -1.89
CA ASP A 550 18.42 -19.52 -0.62
C ASP A 550 18.04 -18.02 -0.61
N PHE A 551 18.96 -17.15 -1.02
CA PHE A 551 18.73 -15.71 -1.12
C PHE A 551 17.59 -15.34 -2.10
N ALA A 552 17.47 -16.06 -3.23
CA ALA A 552 16.41 -15.83 -4.21
C ALA A 552 15.04 -16.31 -3.71
N HIS A 553 14.98 -17.39 -2.93
CA HIS A 553 13.74 -17.88 -2.33
C HIS A 553 13.19 -16.92 -1.25
N GLU A 554 14.06 -16.30 -0.47
CA GLU A 554 13.69 -15.19 0.44
C GLU A 554 13.22 -13.92 -0.30
N ALA A 555 13.40 -13.84 -1.63
CA ALA A 555 12.95 -12.72 -2.46
C ALA A 555 11.67 -13.03 -3.25
N THR A 556 11.24 -14.29 -3.27
CA THR A 556 10.06 -14.71 -4.01
C THR A 556 8.84 -14.60 -3.08
N PRO A 557 7.73 -13.97 -3.48
CA PRO A 557 6.49 -14.04 -2.71
C PRO A 557 6.14 -15.52 -2.54
N LEU A 558 5.98 -15.96 -1.28
CA LEU A 558 5.65 -17.31 -0.86
C LEU A 558 4.69 -18.01 -1.85
N ALA A 559 5.25 -18.87 -2.70
CA ALA A 559 4.47 -19.80 -3.49
C ALA A 559 4.03 -20.94 -2.56
N LYS A 560 2.74 -20.90 -2.18
CA LYS A 560 1.86 -22.01 -1.77
C LYS A 560 2.53 -23.21 -1.08
N SER A 561 2.33 -23.31 0.24
CA SER A 561 2.29 -24.58 0.96
C SER A 561 0.84 -24.92 1.33
N GLU A 562 0.05 -25.32 0.32
CA GLU A 562 -1.08 -26.23 0.52
C GLU A 562 -0.73 -27.54 -0.19
N ALA A 563 -0.16 -28.50 0.55
CA ALA A 563 -0.24 -29.95 0.29
C ALA A 563 0.59 -30.71 1.34
N ALA A 564 0.08 -30.79 2.57
CA ALA A 564 0.46 -31.83 3.52
C ALA A 564 -0.72 -32.16 4.43
N GLY A 565 -1.83 -32.58 3.82
CA GLY A 565 -2.90 -33.29 4.49
C GLY A 565 -2.79 -34.79 4.20
N GLY A 566 -2.61 -35.58 5.26
CA GLY A 566 -3.10 -36.97 5.31
C GLY A 566 -2.13 -38.07 4.90
N ALA A 567 -1.47 -38.67 5.90
CA ALA A 567 -1.45 -40.12 6.12
C ALA A 567 -0.68 -40.46 7.39
N ALA A 568 -1.40 -40.68 8.50
CA ALA A 568 -0.99 -41.62 9.53
C ALA A 568 -2.25 -42.19 10.17
N GLN A 569 -2.45 -43.49 9.95
CA GLN A 569 -3.26 -44.38 10.78
C GLN A 569 -2.64 -44.51 12.17
#